data_AF-A0A1G3KJJ7-F1
#
_entry.id   AF-A0A1G3KJJ7-F1
#
_cell.length_a   1.000
_cell.length_b   1.000
_cell.length_c   1.000
_cell.angle_alpha   90.00
_cell.angle_beta   90.00
_cell.angle_gamma   90.00
#
_symmetry.space_group_name_H-M   'P 1'
#
loop_
_entity.id
_entity.type
_entity.pdbx_description
1 polymer ?
#
loop_
_entity_poly.entity_id
_entity_poly.type
_entity_poly.pdbx_seq_one_letter_code
_entity_poly.pdbx_strand_id
1 'polypeptide(L)'
;MPQPARPIPILGDVPAGNWREAMNTSRVSMPSPDPSVPAEAYALKVVGDSMNRIAGEGATIIIDPTERDLYERWLYVVRNGDGEVTFKQYLERPARLVPCSTNPEHKEIPIADRDYEIVGRVIWIAMRPDQAALA
;
A
#
# COMPACT_ATOMS: atom_id res chain seq x y z
N MET A 1 22.78 6.36 22.54
CA MET A 1 22.58 5.01 21.98
C MET A 1 21.47 5.12 20.94
N PRO A 2 21.59 4.53 19.74
CA PRO A 2 20.47 4.50 18.79
C PRO A 2 19.31 3.73 19.41
N GLN A 3 18.09 4.28 19.36
CA GLN A 3 16.90 3.54 19.80
C GLN A 3 16.67 2.36 18.86
N PRO A 4 16.28 1.18 19.38
CA PRO A 4 15.91 0.06 18.53
C PRO A 4 14.74 0.47 17.64
N ALA A 5 14.87 0.22 16.33
CA ALA A 5 13.81 0.54 15.39
C ALA A 5 12.52 -0.19 15.78
N ARG A 6 11.41 0.55 15.90
CA ARG A 6 10.09 -0.01 16.20
C ARG A 6 9.72 -1.06 15.14
N PRO A 7 9.20 -2.23 15.51
CA PRO A 7 8.74 -3.21 14.53
C PRO A 7 7.44 -2.74 13.87
N ILE A 8 7.37 -2.90 12.55
CA ILE A 8 6.17 -2.69 11.72
C ILE A 8 5.64 -4.07 11.32
N PRO A 9 4.37 -4.42 11.64
CA PRO A 9 3.81 -5.70 11.26
C PRO A 9 3.63 -5.78 9.75
N ILE A 10 4.08 -6.88 9.14
CA ILE A 10 3.77 -7.18 7.73
C ILE A 10 2.49 -8.00 7.73
N LEU A 11 1.43 -7.45 7.15
CA LEU A 11 0.18 -8.18 6.94
C LEU A 11 0.31 -8.86 5.57
N GLY A 12 -0.04 -10.15 5.52
CA GLY A 12 -0.17 -10.87 4.26
C GLY A 12 -1.45 -10.42 3.56
N ASP A 13 -2.42 -11.33 3.49
CA ASP A 13 -3.75 -10.99 3.01
C ASP A 13 -4.47 -10.13 4.06
N VAL A 14 -4.85 -8.89 3.70
CA VAL A 14 -5.70 -8.06 4.56
C VAL A 14 -7.14 -8.52 4.36
N PRO A 15 -7.79 -9.15 5.36
CA PRO A 15 -9.19 -9.51 5.23
C PRO A 15 -10.02 -8.24 5.09
N ALA A 16 -11.08 -8.32 4.30
CA ALA A 16 -12.00 -7.25 3.89
C ALA A 16 -12.69 -6.45 5.03
N GLY A 17 -12.28 -6.57 6.29
CA GLY A 17 -12.94 -5.93 7.42
C GLY A 17 -12.02 -5.31 8.48
N ASN A 18 -10.92 -5.96 8.87
CA ASN A 18 -10.25 -5.56 10.12
C ASN A 18 -8.71 -5.64 10.08
N TRP A 19 -8.08 -4.63 9.47
CA TRP A 19 -6.61 -4.51 9.47
C TRP A 19 -6.03 -4.42 10.90
N ARG A 20 -6.79 -3.90 11.87
CA ARG A 20 -6.36 -3.83 13.29
C ARG A 20 -6.20 -5.21 13.93
N GLU A 21 -7.11 -6.14 13.66
CA GLU A 21 -6.95 -7.53 14.11
C GLU A 21 -5.79 -8.23 13.41
N ALA A 22 -5.60 -7.96 12.11
CA ALA A 22 -4.48 -8.50 11.36
C ALA A 22 -3.12 -8.01 11.91
N MET A 23 -3.02 -6.75 12.34
CA MET A 23 -1.81 -6.23 13.01
C MET A 23 -1.46 -7.01 14.28
N ASN A 24 -2.46 -7.31 15.11
CA ASN A 24 -2.24 -8.03 16.37
C ASN A 24 -1.90 -9.52 16.17
N THR A 25 -2.28 -10.08 15.02
CA THR A 25 -2.10 -11.51 14.73
C THR A 25 -0.86 -11.79 13.87
N SER A 26 -0.29 -10.75 13.23
CA SER A 26 0.88 -10.94 12.36
C SER A 26 2.08 -11.44 13.15
N ARG A 27 2.68 -12.52 12.63
CA ARG A 27 3.90 -13.13 13.19
C ARG A 27 5.17 -12.62 12.52
N VAL A 28 5.03 -11.77 11.51
CA VAL A 28 6.14 -11.25 10.70
C VAL A 28 6.17 -9.74 10.83
N SER A 29 7.34 -9.18 11.14
CA SER A 29 7.55 -7.74 11.20
C SER A 29 8.85 -7.35 10.52
N MET A 30 8.95 -6.06 10.16
CA MET A 30 10.18 -5.45 9.70
C MET A 30 10.57 -4.29 10.61
N PRO A 31 11.87 -3.94 10.73
CA PRO A 31 12.26 -2.72 11.43
C PRO A 31 11.70 -1.49 10.72
N SER A 32 11.26 -0.50 11.49
CA SER A 32 10.87 0.80 10.92
C SER A 32 12.04 1.43 10.17
N PRO A 33 11.83 1.90 8.92
CA PRO A 33 12.90 2.55 8.16
C PRO A 33 13.23 3.94 8.69
N ASP A 34 12.27 4.61 9.33
CA ASP A 34 12.43 5.97 9.86
C ASP A 34 11.70 6.12 11.22
N PRO A 35 12.23 6.90 12.18
CA PRO A 35 11.54 7.21 13.43
C PRO A 35 10.19 7.92 13.27
N SER A 36 9.97 8.62 12.15
CA SER A 36 8.73 9.34 11.86
C SER A 36 7.56 8.45 11.44
N VAL A 37 7.80 7.14 11.23
CA VAL A 37 6.73 6.21 10.82
C VAL A 37 5.75 6.00 11.99
N PRO A 38 4.46 6.30 11.80
CA PRO A 38 3.47 6.33 12.89
C PRO A 38 3.18 4.94 13.46
N ALA A 39 2.81 4.89 14.74
CA ALA A 39 2.66 3.65 15.52
C ALA A 39 1.67 2.66 14.88
N GLU A 40 0.63 3.19 14.24
CA GLU A 40 -0.46 2.48 13.58
C GLU A 40 -0.09 1.96 12.19
N ALA A 41 1.09 2.33 11.67
CA ALA A 41 1.52 1.89 10.36
C ALA A 41 1.74 0.38 10.30
N TYR A 42 1.37 -0.20 9.18
CA TYR A 42 1.59 -1.60 8.85
C TYR A 42 2.12 -1.74 7.43
N ALA A 43 2.70 -2.88 7.12
CA ALA A 43 3.29 -3.15 5.82
C ALA A 43 2.52 -4.22 5.06
N LEU A 44 2.46 -4.12 3.73
CA LEU A 44 1.93 -5.15 2.83
C LEU A 44 2.97 -5.57 1.81
N LYS A 45 2.83 -6.80 1.31
CA LYS A 45 3.54 -7.26 0.11
C LYS A 45 2.72 -6.94 -1.13
N VAL A 46 3.37 -6.32 -2.11
CA VAL A 46 2.78 -6.07 -3.42
C VAL A 46 2.68 -7.39 -4.17
N VAL A 47 1.50 -7.66 -4.73
CA VAL A 47 1.20 -8.84 -5.55
C VAL A 47 0.73 -8.35 -6.92
N GLY A 48 1.25 -8.99 -7.98
CA GLY A 48 0.96 -8.62 -9.37
C GLY A 48 1.74 -7.41 -9.88
N ASP A 49 1.43 -7.00 -11.11
CA ASP A 49 2.21 -6.05 -11.91
C ASP A 49 1.55 -4.67 -12.07
N SER A 50 0.39 -4.44 -11.46
CA SER A 50 -0.40 -3.21 -11.64
C SER A 50 0.29 -1.91 -11.20
N MET A 51 1.35 -2.03 -10.40
CA MET A 51 2.15 -0.91 -9.89
C MET A 51 3.65 -1.08 -10.17
N ASN A 52 4.04 -1.97 -11.10
CA ASN A 52 5.44 -2.37 -11.30
C ASN A 52 6.41 -1.24 -11.69
N ARG A 53 5.93 -0.10 -12.20
CA ARG A 53 6.78 1.08 -12.46
C ARG A 53 7.21 1.81 -11.18
N ILE A 54 6.53 1.55 -10.06
CA ILE A 54 6.74 2.22 -8.77
C ILE A 54 7.16 1.20 -7.70
N ALA A 55 6.41 0.10 -7.58
CA ALA A 55 6.71 -1.00 -6.68
C ALA A 55 6.41 -2.32 -7.39
N GLY A 56 7.47 -3.05 -7.73
CA GLY A 56 7.39 -4.35 -8.38
C GLY A 56 6.75 -5.41 -7.48
N GLU A 57 6.44 -6.56 -8.08
CA GLU A 57 5.96 -7.72 -7.35
C GLU A 57 6.93 -8.12 -6.22
N GLY A 58 6.40 -8.41 -5.05
CA GLY A 58 7.18 -8.76 -3.86
C GLY A 58 7.79 -7.57 -3.12
N ALA A 59 7.67 -6.34 -3.64
CA ALA A 59 8.00 -5.13 -2.90
C ALA A 59 7.18 -5.03 -1.61
N THR A 60 7.73 -4.37 -0.60
CA THR A 60 7.05 -4.07 0.66
C THR A 60 6.66 -2.60 0.67
N ILE A 61 5.37 -2.32 0.85
CA ILE A 61 4.86 -0.97 1.06
C ILE A 61 4.48 -0.80 2.53
N ILE A 62 4.80 0.35 3.12
CA ILE A 62 4.34 0.74 4.47
C ILE A 62 3.23 1.75 4.32
N ILE A 63 2.13 1.51 5.03
CA ILE A 63 0.88 2.24 4.93
C ILE A 63 0.62 2.92 6.27
N ASP A 64 0.27 4.20 6.22
CA ASP A 64 -0.35 4.91 7.32
C ASP A 64 -1.88 4.86 7.16
N PRO A 65 -2.60 4.13 8.04
CA PRO A 65 -4.06 4.02 7.97
C PRO A 65 -4.82 5.23 8.52
N THR A 66 -4.11 6.18 9.15
CA THR A 66 -4.68 7.41 9.69
C THR A 66 -4.72 8.51 8.63
N GLU A 67 -3.83 8.44 7.64
CA GLU A 67 -3.75 9.35 6.50
C GLU A 67 -4.69 8.90 5.37
N ARG A 68 -5.89 9.48 5.34
CA ARG A 68 -6.94 9.16 4.35
C ARG A 68 -7.24 10.31 3.39
N ASP A 69 -6.65 11.48 3.63
CA ASP A 69 -6.77 12.61 2.74
C ASP A 69 -6.08 12.31 1.40
N LEU A 70 -6.76 12.66 0.31
CA LEU A 70 -6.32 12.41 -1.05
C LEU A 70 -5.49 13.58 -1.57
N TYR A 71 -4.27 13.27 -2.00
CA TYR A 71 -3.31 14.21 -2.58
C TYR A 71 -2.93 13.75 -3.98
N GLU A 72 -2.97 14.66 -4.95
CA GLU A 72 -2.66 14.35 -6.35
C GLU A 72 -1.28 13.69 -6.49
N ARG A 73 -1.21 12.59 -7.23
CA ARG A 73 -0.01 11.75 -7.50
C ARG A 73 0.51 10.93 -6.32
N TRP A 74 -0.19 10.94 -5.18
CA TRP A 74 0.18 10.09 -4.04
C TRP A 74 -0.40 8.68 -4.19
N LEU A 75 0.12 7.79 -3.36
CA LEU A 75 -0.04 6.35 -3.44
C LEU A 75 -0.94 5.86 -2.32
N TYR A 76 -1.96 5.07 -2.64
CA TYR A 76 -2.99 4.66 -1.70
C TYR A 76 -3.31 3.19 -1.80
N VAL A 77 -3.63 2.60 -0.66
CA VAL A 77 -4.33 1.33 -0.59
C VAL A 77 -5.80 1.63 -0.40
N VAL A 78 -6.62 1.08 -1.28
CA VAL A 78 -8.08 1.28 -1.27
C VAL A 78 -8.78 -0.06 -1.21
N ARG A 79 -10.03 -0.05 -0.73
CA ARG A 79 -10.92 -1.20 -0.72
C ARG A 79 -12.16 -0.87 -1.52
N ASN A 80 -12.59 -1.76 -2.42
CA ASN A 80 -13.86 -1.59 -3.13
C ASN A 80 -15.04 -2.16 -2.31
N GLY A 81 -16.27 -1.93 -2.77
CA GLY A 81 -17.49 -2.46 -2.13
C GLY A 81 -17.55 -3.99 -2.00
N ASP A 82 -16.80 -4.73 -2.80
CA ASP A 82 -16.69 -6.19 -2.72
C ASP A 82 -15.64 -6.66 -1.68
N GLY A 83 -14.97 -5.71 -1.02
CA GLY A 83 -13.94 -5.98 -0.02
C GLY A 83 -12.54 -6.22 -0.58
N GLU A 84 -12.36 -6.14 -1.90
CA GLU A 84 -11.07 -6.30 -2.56
C GLU A 84 -10.18 -5.10 -2.27
N VAL A 85 -8.95 -5.39 -1.82
CA VAL A 85 -7.94 -4.37 -1.49
C VAL A 85 -6.98 -4.21 -2.65
N THR A 86 -6.81 -2.98 -3.14
CA THR A 86 -5.92 -2.67 -4.26
C THR A 86 -4.98 -1.51 -3.94
N PHE A 87 -3.80 -1.51 -4.56
CA PHE A 87 -2.79 -0.47 -4.45
C PHE A 87 -2.71 0.31 -5.77
N LYS A 88 -2.90 1.64 -5.72
CA LYS A 88 -2.96 2.52 -6.90
C LYS A 88 -2.45 3.94 -6.59
N GLN A 89 -2.14 4.72 -7.63
CA GLN A 89 -1.87 6.15 -7.52
C GLN A 89 -3.18 6.94 -7.67
N TYR A 90 -3.37 7.98 -6.88
CA TYR A 90 -4.50 8.89 -7.03
C TYR A 90 -4.16 10.04 -7.99
N LEU A 91 -5.08 10.37 -8.90
CA LEU A 91 -5.03 11.60 -9.70
C LEU A 91 -6.33 12.38 -9.53
N GLU A 92 -6.19 13.70 -9.37
CA GLU A 92 -7.32 14.63 -9.33
C GLU A 92 -7.72 15.02 -10.77
N ARG A 93 -8.96 15.50 -10.93
CA ARG A 93 -9.48 16.14 -12.18
C ARG A 93 -9.35 15.30 -13.47
N PRO A 94 -10.18 14.26 -13.66
CA PRO A 94 -11.16 13.74 -12.73
C PRO A 94 -10.52 12.84 -11.67
N ALA A 95 -11.13 12.79 -10.48
CA ALA A 95 -10.71 11.93 -9.38
C ALA A 95 -10.75 10.45 -9.80
N ARG A 96 -9.58 9.82 -9.85
CA ARG A 96 -9.41 8.44 -10.28
C ARG A 96 -8.20 7.79 -9.65
N LEU A 97 -8.24 6.47 -9.58
CA LEU A 97 -7.12 5.63 -9.18
C LEU A 97 -6.48 5.05 -10.44
N VAL A 98 -5.21 5.35 -10.66
CA VAL A 98 -4.47 4.92 -11.84
C VAL A 98 -3.47 3.82 -11.49
N PRO A 99 -3.40 2.75 -12.30
CA PRO A 99 -2.30 1.82 -12.23
C PRO A 99 -1.03 2.49 -12.77
N CYS A 100 0.12 2.12 -12.21
CA CYS A 100 1.43 2.52 -12.70
C CYS A 100 2.17 1.29 -13.18
N SER A 101 1.68 0.70 -14.27
CA SER A 101 2.17 -0.56 -14.83
C SER A 101 2.75 -0.41 -16.23
N THR A 102 3.68 -1.28 -16.60
CA THR A 102 4.05 -1.53 -18.00
C THR A 102 3.00 -2.35 -18.76
N ASN A 103 2.12 -3.06 -18.07
CA ASN A 103 1.04 -3.83 -18.68
C ASN A 103 -0.16 -2.93 -19.00
N PRO A 104 -0.57 -2.80 -20.29
CA PRO A 104 -1.66 -1.93 -20.72
C PRO A 104 -3.06 -2.48 -20.41
N GLU A 105 -3.18 -3.71 -19.93
CA GLU A 105 -4.46 -4.31 -19.53
C GLU A 105 -5.02 -3.65 -18.26
N HIS A 106 -4.16 -3.15 -17.37
CA HIS A 106 -4.59 -2.41 -16.19
C HIS A 106 -5.21 -1.08 -16.58
N LYS A 107 -6.46 -0.86 -16.18
CA LYS A 107 -7.22 0.36 -16.47
C LYS A 107 -7.29 1.27 -15.26
N GLU A 108 -7.41 2.56 -15.52
CA GLU A 108 -7.77 3.53 -14.48
C GLU A 108 -9.20 3.28 -13.98
N ILE A 109 -9.41 3.61 -12.72
CA ILE A 109 -10.65 3.37 -12.00
C ILE A 109 -11.19 4.75 -11.57
N PRO A 110 -12.30 5.22 -12.15
CA PRO A 110 -12.97 6.43 -11.68
C PRO A 110 -13.44 6.26 -10.23
N ILE A 111 -13.18 7.23 -9.36
CA ILE A 111 -13.69 7.19 -7.98
C ILE A 111 -15.20 7.46 -7.93
N ALA A 112 -15.74 8.19 -8.91
CA ALA A 112 -17.16 8.54 -8.96
C ALA A 112 -18.10 7.34 -9.13
N ASP A 113 -17.61 6.21 -9.64
CA ASP A 113 -18.46 5.12 -10.12
C ASP A 113 -18.59 3.95 -9.14
N ARG A 114 -17.84 3.90 -8.04
CA ARG A 114 -17.98 2.82 -7.04
C ARG A 114 -17.76 3.30 -5.61
N ASP A 115 -18.32 2.55 -4.67
CA ASP A 115 -18.00 2.66 -3.25
C ASP A 115 -16.56 2.19 -3.01
N TYR A 116 -15.67 3.16 -2.80
CA TYR A 116 -14.28 2.92 -2.41
C TYR A 116 -14.02 3.50 -1.02
N GLU A 117 -13.36 2.70 -0.18
CA GLU A 117 -12.80 3.14 1.09
C GLU A 117 -11.28 3.36 0.92
N ILE A 118 -10.79 4.53 1.33
CA ILE A 118 -9.35 4.75 1.48
C ILE A 118 -8.88 4.05 2.75
N VAL A 119 -8.14 2.96 2.59
CA VAL A 119 -7.61 2.17 3.72
C VAL A 119 -6.45 2.92 4.37
N GLY A 120 -5.60 3.54 3.55
CA GLY A 120 -4.49 4.36 4.03
C GLY A 120 -3.55 4.79 2.92
N ARG A 121 -2.64 5.70 3.26
CA ARG A 121 -1.63 6.24 2.34
C ARG A 121 -0.33 5.47 2.44
N VAL A 122 0.29 5.18 1.31
CA VAL A 122 1.61 4.58 1.27
C VAL A 122 2.65 5.66 1.57
N ILE A 123 3.44 5.43 2.62
CA ILE A 123 4.45 6.38 3.12
C ILE A 123 5.88 5.88 2.90
N TRP A 124 6.05 4.59 2.58
CA TRP A 124 7.36 4.02 2.26
C TRP A 124 7.24 2.86 1.29
N ILE A 125 8.25 2.70 0.45
CA ILE A 125 8.40 1.55 -0.46
C ILE A 125 9.80 0.98 -0.26
N ALA A 126 9.89 -0.32 0.02
CA ALA A 126 11.13 -1.04 0.17
C ALA A 126 11.14 -2.25 -0.77
N MET A 127 12.24 -2.44 -1.47
CA MET A 127 12.43 -3.56 -2.38
C MET A 127 13.87 -4.06 -2.23
N ARG A 128 14.04 -5.38 -2.16
CA ARG A 128 15.39 -5.94 -2.15
C ARG A 128 15.99 -5.88 -3.54
N PRO A 129 17.33 -5.76 -3.69
CA PRO A 129 17.96 -5.69 -5.00
C PRO A 129 17.62 -6.86 -5.93
N ASP A 130 17.46 -8.08 -5.42
CA ASP A 130 17.04 -9.26 -6.19
C ASP A 130 15.60 -9.18 -6.70
N GLN A 131 14.74 -8.42 -6.01
CA GLN A 131 13.37 -8.14 -6.42
C GLN A 131 13.28 -6.92 -7.35
N ALA A 132 14.20 -5.97 -7.17
CA ALA A 132 14.36 -4.81 -8.04
C ALA A 132 15.00 -5.17 -9.39
N ALA A 133 15.90 -6.16 -9.35
CA ALA A 133 16.65 -6.66 -10.49
C ALA A 133 15.93 -7.86 -11.12
N LEU A 134 14.68 -7.68 -11.54
CA LEU A 134 14.01 -8.65 -12.40
C LEU A 134 13.23 -7.93 -13.52
N ALA A 135 13.71 -8.23 -14.73
CA ALA A 135 13.18 -8.03 -16.09
C ALA A 135 13.12 -6.60 -16.64
#